data_AF-A0A2V5J161-F1
#
_entry.id   AF-A0A2V5J161-F1
#
_cell.length_a   1.000
_cell.length_b   1.000
_cell.length_c   1.000
_cell.angle_alpha   90.00
_cell.angle_beta   90.00
_cell.angle_gamma   90.00
#
_symmetry.space_group_name_H-M   'P 1'
#
loop_
_entity.id
_entity.type
_entity.pdbx_description
1 polymer ?
#
loop_
_entity_poly.entity_id
_entity_poly.type
_entity_poly.pdbx_seq_one_letter_code
_entity_poly.pdbx_strand_id
1 'polypeptide(L)'
;MLSLPDGADTRKIREVLGPDGEDAVYLVSLTWESIGVLLFRRELTLDLVDDFFSGPILLSWQKLKVYSEEWRRTLNRETGNEWFHWLAERMIEREKVLPPVPAYIAHRDWREPHRRLARDGSTASDSD
;
A
#
# COMPACT_ATOMS: atom_id res chain seq x y z
N MET A 1 -1.70 14.91 0.81
CA MET A 1 -1.01 13.95 -0.08
C MET A 1 -1.14 14.31 -1.56
N LEU A 2 -2.34 14.28 -2.15
CA LEU A 2 -2.54 14.53 -3.59
C LEU A 2 -2.05 15.91 -4.06
N SER A 3 -2.25 16.94 -3.24
CA SER A 3 -1.87 18.32 -3.55
C SER A 3 -0.37 18.61 -3.39
N LEU A 4 0.42 17.70 -2.82
CA LEU A 4 1.87 17.90 -2.70
C LEU A 4 2.52 17.83 -4.08
N PRO A 5 3.49 18.71 -4.38
CA PRO A 5 4.34 18.52 -5.55
C PRO A 5 5.21 17.26 -5.37
N ASP A 6 5.74 16.78 -6.48
CA ASP A 6 6.69 15.66 -6.45
C ASP A 6 8.00 16.09 -5.79
N GLY A 7 8.60 15.19 -5.02
CA GLY A 7 9.81 15.48 -4.25
C GLY A 7 9.64 16.62 -3.23
N ALA A 8 8.49 16.70 -2.57
CA ALA A 8 8.27 17.70 -1.53
C ALA A 8 9.25 17.50 -0.35
N ASP A 9 9.88 18.60 0.05
CA ASP A 9 10.69 18.72 1.27
C ASP A 9 9.80 19.04 2.49
N THR A 10 10.37 18.98 3.70
CA THR A 10 9.64 19.31 4.94
C THR A 10 8.95 20.69 4.88
N ARG A 11 9.63 21.69 4.31
CA ARG A 11 9.11 23.06 4.23
C ARG A 11 7.87 23.12 3.33
N LYS A 12 7.91 22.48 2.17
CA LYS A 12 6.81 22.43 1.20
C LYS A 12 5.64 21.62 1.74
N ILE A 13 5.90 20.56 2.51
CA ILE A 13 4.85 19.80 3.21
C ILE A 13 4.06 20.71 4.16
N ARG A 14 4.76 21.46 5.03
CA ARG A 14 4.11 22.43 5.93
C ARG A 14 3.35 23.52 5.18
N GLU A 15 3.93 24.02 4.10
CA GLU A 15 3.34 25.08 3.26
C GLU A 15 2.00 24.63 2.63
N VAL A 16 1.94 23.40 2.12
CA VAL A 16 0.78 22.91 1.34
C VAL A 16 -0.27 22.24 2.23
N LEU A 17 0.15 21.52 3.26
CA LEU A 17 -0.76 20.73 4.11
C LEU A 17 -1.04 21.40 5.46
N GLY A 18 -0.40 22.52 5.76
CA GLY A 18 -0.59 23.24 7.03
C GLY A 18 0.23 22.65 8.18
N PRO A 19 -0.08 23.06 9.43
CA PRO A 19 0.73 22.76 10.61
C PRO A 19 0.85 21.26 10.90
N ASP A 20 -0.21 20.49 10.65
CA ASP A 20 -0.24 19.03 10.90
C ASP A 20 0.27 18.22 9.68
N GLY A 21 0.78 18.90 8.65
CA GLY A 21 1.16 18.28 7.38
C GLY A 21 2.25 17.23 7.51
N GLU A 22 3.24 17.46 8.36
CA GLU A 22 4.31 16.50 8.63
C GLU A 22 3.82 15.27 9.36
N ASP A 23 2.94 15.43 10.36
CA ASP A 23 2.36 14.30 11.09
C ASP A 23 1.53 13.42 10.15
N ALA A 24 0.76 14.04 9.26
CA ALA A 24 0.01 13.32 8.23
C ALA A 24 0.94 12.54 7.28
N VAL A 25 2.03 13.16 6.81
CA VAL A 25 3.04 12.51 5.96
C VAL A 25 3.75 11.38 6.69
N TYR A 26 4.05 11.57 7.98
CA TYR A 26 4.67 10.57 8.83
C TYR A 26 3.77 9.35 8.98
N LEU A 27 2.48 9.53 9.26
CA LEU A 27 1.52 8.43 9.40
C LEU A 27 1.36 7.62 8.10
N VAL A 28 1.34 8.29 6.95
CA VAL A 28 1.29 7.60 5.66
C VAL A 28 2.60 6.83 5.41
N SER A 29 3.76 7.44 5.70
CA SER A 29 5.06 6.77 5.58
C SER A 29 5.13 5.54 6.48
N LEU A 30 4.65 5.64 7.73
CA LEU A 30 4.59 4.54 8.69
C LEU A 30 3.66 3.39 8.24
N THR A 31 2.59 3.73 7.52
CA THR A 31 1.67 2.75 6.92
C THR A 31 2.39 1.93 5.85
N TRP A 32 3.12 2.59 4.96
CA TRP A 32 3.93 1.92 3.93
C TRP A 32 5.11 1.15 4.51
N GLU A 33 5.78 1.68 5.53
CA GLU A 33 6.78 0.96 6.31
C GLU A 33 6.25 -0.38 6.82
N SER A 34 5.08 -0.34 7.48
CA SER A 34 4.45 -1.53 8.04
C SER A 34 4.11 -2.57 6.97
N ILE A 35 3.55 -2.14 5.84
CA ILE A 35 3.25 -3.03 4.70
C ILE A 35 4.53 -3.61 4.11
N GLY A 36 5.59 -2.83 3.97
CA GLY A 36 6.89 -3.28 3.47
C GLY A 36 7.47 -4.41 4.33
N VAL A 37 7.40 -4.27 5.65
CA VAL A 37 7.82 -5.32 6.59
C VAL A 37 6.95 -6.57 6.46
N LEU A 38 5.63 -6.43 6.40
CA LEU A 38 4.71 -7.58 6.28
C LEU A 38 4.94 -8.35 4.97
N LEU A 39 5.15 -7.63 3.87
CA LEU A 39 5.49 -8.22 2.58
C LEU A 39 6.84 -8.97 2.65
N PHE A 40 7.87 -8.35 3.21
CA PHE A 40 9.19 -8.98 3.38
C PHE A 40 9.11 -10.27 4.22
N ARG A 41 8.28 -10.27 5.27
CA ARG A 41 8.04 -11.42 6.13
C ARG A 41 7.09 -12.46 5.53
N ARG A 42 6.57 -12.23 4.33
CA ARG A 42 5.62 -13.10 3.62
C ARG A 42 4.26 -13.25 4.30
N GLU A 43 3.90 -12.28 5.14
CA GLU A 43 2.53 -12.17 5.68
C GLU A 43 1.56 -11.59 4.65
N LEU A 44 2.09 -10.86 3.66
CA LEU A 44 1.38 -10.42 2.46
C LEU A 44 2.10 -10.94 1.21
N THR A 45 1.37 -11.12 0.12
CA THR A 45 1.95 -11.38 -1.20
C THR A 45 2.10 -10.08 -1.97
N LEU A 46 3.05 -10.04 -2.91
CA LEU A 46 3.27 -8.87 -3.76
C LEU A 46 2.03 -8.57 -4.61
N ASP A 47 1.31 -9.60 -5.06
CA ASP A 47 0.06 -9.45 -5.81
C ASP A 47 -1.04 -8.81 -4.97
N LEU A 48 -1.19 -9.23 -3.71
CA LEU A 48 -2.18 -8.63 -2.82
C LEU A 48 -1.86 -7.16 -2.52
N VAL A 49 -0.58 -6.83 -2.33
CA VAL A 49 -0.17 -5.43 -2.13
C VAL A 49 -0.43 -4.60 -3.38
N ASP A 50 -0.20 -5.17 -4.56
CA ASP A 50 -0.46 -4.48 -5.82
C ASP A 50 -1.96 -4.20 -6.03
N ASP A 51 -2.81 -5.21 -5.81
CA ASP A 51 -4.27 -5.11 -5.96
C ASP A 51 -4.86 -4.00 -5.07
N PHE A 52 -4.28 -3.78 -3.88
CA PHE A 52 -4.78 -2.82 -2.91
C PHE A 52 -4.13 -1.44 -3.03
N PHE A 53 -2.81 -1.37 -3.25
CA PHE A 53 -2.02 -0.19 -2.90
C PHE A 53 -0.94 0.24 -3.91
N SER A 54 -0.76 -0.42 -5.05
CA SER A 54 0.32 -0.07 -6.01
C SER A 54 0.34 1.42 -6.37
N GLY A 55 -0.76 1.94 -6.89
CA GLY A 55 -0.90 3.36 -7.25
C GLY A 55 -0.63 4.31 -6.07
N PRO A 56 -1.32 4.17 -4.92
CA PRO A 56 -1.04 4.98 -3.73
C PRO A 56 0.41 4.92 -3.24
N ILE A 57 1.06 3.75 -3.23
CA ILE A 57 2.46 3.60 -2.82
C ILE A 57 3.38 4.39 -3.76
N LEU A 58 3.23 4.20 -5.07
CA LEU A 58 4.06 4.86 -6.07
C LEU A 58 3.89 6.38 -6.05
N LEU A 59 2.64 6.85 -5.97
CA LEU A 59 2.33 8.26 -5.84
C LEU A 59 2.92 8.86 -4.56
N SER A 60 2.83 8.12 -3.45
CA SER A 60 3.43 8.53 -2.19
C SER A 60 4.94 8.67 -2.33
N TRP A 61 5.60 7.68 -2.95
CA TRP A 61 7.04 7.67 -3.09
C TRP A 61 7.53 8.82 -3.98
N GLN A 62 6.85 9.05 -5.10
CA GLN A 62 7.12 10.18 -6.01
C GLN A 62 7.08 11.52 -5.27
N LYS A 63 6.15 11.67 -4.30
CA LYS A 63 6.00 12.90 -3.52
C LYS A 63 6.96 13.00 -2.34
N LEU A 64 7.26 11.89 -1.67
CA LEU A 64 7.90 11.88 -0.35
C LEU A 64 9.34 11.34 -0.34
N LYS A 65 9.91 10.99 -1.50
CA LYS A 65 11.30 10.54 -1.59
C LYS A 65 12.28 11.54 -0.97
N VAL A 66 12.17 12.82 -1.35
CA VAL A 66 13.04 13.90 -0.85
C VAL A 66 12.89 14.07 0.66
N TYR A 67 11.65 14.19 1.16
CA TYR A 67 11.36 14.20 2.59
C TYR A 67 11.99 13.01 3.33
N SER A 68 11.85 11.78 2.79
CA SER A 68 12.40 10.58 3.43
C SER A 68 13.93 10.58 3.48
N GLU A 69 14.60 11.15 2.48
CA GLU A 69 16.06 11.31 2.49
C GLU A 69 16.50 12.41 3.46
N GLU A 70 15.78 13.54 3.52
CA GLU A 70 16.05 14.62 4.47
C GLU A 70 15.86 14.16 5.93
N TRP A 71 14.80 13.40 6.20
CA TRP A 71 14.53 12.84 7.52
C TRP A 71 15.68 11.96 8.01
N ARG A 72 16.20 11.08 7.14
CA ARG A 72 17.36 10.22 7.43
C ARG A 72 18.61 11.04 7.76
N ARG A 73 18.89 12.09 6.98
CA ARG A 73 20.02 12.99 7.21
C ARG A 73 19.87 13.77 8.52
N THR A 74 18.68 14.31 8.77
CA THR A 74 18.38 15.19 9.92
C THR A 74 18.45 14.42 11.24
N LEU A 75 17.94 13.19 11.26
CA LEU A 75 17.97 12.33 12.45
C LEU A 75 19.22 11.45 12.56
N ASN A 76 20.14 11.54 11.59
CA ASN A 76 21.31 10.67 11.47
C ASN A 76 20.94 9.17 11.59
N ARG A 77 19.88 8.76 10.89
CA ARG A 77 19.32 7.40 10.94
C ARG A 77 19.05 6.89 9.53
N GLU A 78 19.99 6.12 8.99
CA GLU A 78 19.89 5.59 7.62
C GLU A 78 18.69 4.66 7.38
N THR A 79 18.21 3.97 8.43
CA THR A 79 17.08 3.04 8.36
C THR A 79 15.71 3.74 8.35
N GLY A 80 15.69 5.07 8.27
CA GLY A 80 14.45 5.85 8.22
C GLY A 80 13.69 5.69 6.92
N ASN A 81 12.41 5.33 6.99
CA ASN A 81 11.59 5.09 5.81
C ASN A 81 12.22 4.05 4.82
N GLU A 82 13.04 3.13 5.33
CA GLU A 82 13.76 2.15 4.50
C GLU A 82 12.82 1.11 3.87
N TRP A 83 11.80 0.65 4.58
CA TRP A 83 10.84 -0.34 4.08
C TRP A 83 9.84 0.28 3.12
N PHE A 84 9.48 1.55 3.33
CA PHE A 84 8.69 2.32 2.36
C PHE A 84 9.48 2.51 1.06
N HIS A 85 10.76 2.90 1.15
CA HIS A 85 11.64 2.99 -0.03
C HIS A 85 11.72 1.63 -0.75
N TRP A 86 12.08 0.58 -0.01
CA TRP A 86 12.21 -0.78 -0.56
C TRP A 86 10.90 -1.25 -1.21
N LEU A 87 9.75 -1.02 -0.57
CA LEU A 87 8.43 -1.38 -1.07
C LEU A 87 8.12 -0.65 -2.38
N ALA A 88 8.39 0.64 -2.45
CA ALA A 88 8.17 1.43 -3.66
C ALA A 88 9.02 0.92 -4.83
N GLU A 89 10.28 0.53 -4.60
CA GLU A 89 11.11 -0.08 -5.64
C GLU A 89 10.51 -1.40 -6.15
N ARG A 90 9.99 -2.26 -5.27
CA ARG A 90 9.35 -3.51 -5.70
C ARG A 90 8.12 -3.25 -6.57
N MET A 91 7.34 -2.22 -6.27
CA MET A 91 6.21 -1.80 -7.10
C MET A 91 6.67 -1.27 -8.47
N ILE A 92 7.69 -0.40 -8.50
CA ILE A 92 8.28 0.13 -9.75
C ILE A 92 8.82 -0.99 -10.63
N GLU A 93 9.53 -1.95 -10.05
CA GLU A 93 10.07 -3.10 -10.78
C GLU A 93 8.96 -3.98 -11.36
N ARG A 94 7.89 -4.21 -10.60
CA ARG A 94 6.74 -5.01 -11.05
C ARG A 94 6.04 -4.36 -12.23
N GLU A 95 5.74 -3.06 -12.18
CA GLU A 95 5.06 -2.35 -13.29
C GLU A 95 5.87 -2.35 -14.59
N LYS A 96 7.21 -2.38 -14.53
CA LYS A 96 8.07 -2.49 -15.72
C LYS A 96 7.93 -3.84 -16.42
N VAL A 97 7.69 -4.92 -15.66
CA VAL A 97 7.62 -6.29 -16.18
C VAL A 97 6.19 -6.66 -16.57
N LEU A 98 5.22 -6.24 -15.76
CA LEU A 98 3.81 -6.58 -15.93
C LEU A 98 2.96 -5.32 -15.73
N PRO A 99 2.68 -4.56 -16.80
CA PRO A 99 1.81 -3.39 -16.72
C PRO A 99 0.42 -3.79 -16.20
N PRO A 100 -0.15 -3.03 -15.25
CA PRO A 100 -1.44 -3.38 -14.67
C PRO A 100 -2.56 -3.27 -15.71
N VAL A 101 -3.43 -4.28 -15.76
CA VAL A 101 -4.69 -4.23 -16.51
C VAL A 101 -5.78 -3.74 -15.55
N PRO A 102 -6.55 -2.68 -15.87
CA PRO A 102 -7.60 -2.22 -14.99
C PRO A 102 -8.57 -3.34 -14.61
N ALA A 103 -8.89 -3.47 -13.32
CA ALA A 103 -9.72 -4.56 -12.81
C ALA A 103 -11.09 -4.67 -13.50
N TYR A 104 -11.71 -3.53 -13.85
CA TYR A 104 -12.99 -3.50 -14.58
C TYR A 104 -12.91 -4.07 -16.01
N ILE A 105 -11.70 -4.22 -16.55
CA ILE A 105 -11.41 -4.89 -17.82
C ILE A 105 -11.01 -6.35 -17.55
N ALA A 106 -10.00 -6.57 -16.70
CA ALA A 106 -9.44 -7.89 -16.42
C ALA A 106 -10.46 -8.88 -15.81
N HIS A 107 -11.38 -8.36 -15.00
CA HIS A 107 -12.37 -9.13 -14.26
C HIS A 107 -13.81 -8.79 -14.66
N ARG A 108 -14.01 -8.24 -15.87
CA ARG A 108 -15.34 -7.84 -16.37
C ARG A 108 -16.41 -8.95 -16.30
N ASP A 109 -15.95 -10.20 -16.37
CA ASP A 109 -16.79 -11.41 -16.40
C ASP A 109 -16.82 -12.14 -15.04
N TRP A 110 -16.23 -11.55 -13.98
CA TRP A 110 -16.19 -12.15 -12.65
C TRP A 110 -17.59 -12.29 -12.05
N ARG A 111 -17.84 -13.43 -11.41
CA ARG A 111 -19.10 -13.73 -10.71
C ARG A 111 -18.78 -14.25 -9.32
N GLU A 112 -19.52 -13.76 -8.33
CA GLU A 112 -19.44 -14.28 -6.98
C GLU A 112 -19.74 -15.79 -7.00
N PRO A 113 -18.86 -16.64 -6.44
CA PRO A 113 -19.16 -18.06 -6.29
C PRO A 113 -20.44 -18.21 -5.47
N HIS A 114 -21.44 -18.92 -6.00
CA HIS A 114 -22.66 -19.21 -5.24
C HIS A 114 -22.28 -19.84 -3.90
N ARG A 115 -22.51 -19.09 -2.82
CA ARG A 115 -22.32 -19.56 -1.46
C ARG A 115 -23.23 -20.76 -1.28
N ARG A 116 -22.69 -21.98 -1.25
CA ARG A 116 -23.49 -23.15 -0.85
C ARG A 116 -23.87 -22.89 0.60
N LEU A 117 -25.11 -22.46 0.82
CA LEU A 117 -25.76 -22.56 2.12
C LEU A 117 -25.58 -24.02 2.53
N ALA A 118 -24.87 -24.23 3.64
CA ALA A 118 -24.79 -25.54 4.27
C ALA A 118 -26.23 -26.04 4.36
N ARG A 119 -26.53 -27.18 3.73
CA ARG A 119 -27.85 -27.80 3.87
C ARG A 119 -28.10 -27.94 5.36
N ASP A 120 -29.16 -27.28 5.82
CA ASP A 120 -29.68 -27.43 7.18
C ASP A 120 -29.69 -28.91 7.53
N GLY A 121 -29.00 -29.24 8.63
CA GLY A 121 -29.14 -30.52 9.29
C GLY A 121 -30.55 -30.63 9.83
N SER A 122 -31.50 -30.98 8.97
CA SER A 122 -32.83 -31.42 9.34
C SER A 122 -33.15 -32.68 8.53
N THR A 123 -32.75 -33.81 9.09
CA THR A 123 -33.51 -35.05 8.94
C THR A 123 -33.77 -35.54 10.35
N ALA A 124 -35.01 -35.32 10.79
CA ALA A 124 -35.58 -35.88 11.99
C ALA A 124 -35.76 -37.41 11.85
N SER A 125 -35.58 -38.06 13.00
CA SER A 125 -36.33 -39.21 13.55
C SER A 125 -36.46 -40.55 12.81
N ASP A 126 -36.10 -41.57 13.61
CA ASP A 126 -36.70 -42.90 13.79
C ASP A 126 -36.34 -44.06 12.83
N SER A 127 -35.64 -45.06 13.36
CA SER A 127 -36.18 -46.42 13.62
C SER A 127 -35.13 -47.29 14.33
N ASP A 128 -35.41 -47.71 15.57
CA ASP A 128 -35.34 -49.09 16.08
C ASP A 128 -35.94 -49.18 17.50
#